data_AF-A0A227J5S7-F1
#
_entry.id   AF-A0A227J5S7-F1
#
_cell.length_a   1.000
_cell.length_b   1.000
_cell.length_c   1.000
_cell.angle_alpha   90.00
_cell.angle_beta   90.00
_cell.angle_gamma   90.00
#
_symmetry.space_group_name_H-M   'P 1'
#
loop_
_entity.id
_entity.type
_entity.pdbx_description
1 polymer ?
#
loop_
_entity_poly.entity_id
_entity_poly.type
_entity_poly.pdbx_seq_one_letter_code
_entity_poly.pdbx_strand_id
1 'polypeptide(L)'
;LTAVFGLAGSNLIAMITSIAIVQQQAAIYLPWLVVMPLTSMWCFLFDGIFVGATKGKDMRNSMFVATCCFFVIFFLFSGWQNHALWFAMTSFMAMRGIGLGVIFFYQWRKGTFLA
;
A
#
# COMPACT_ATOMS: atom_id res chain seq x y z
N LEU A 1 -3.88 3.36 -14.31
CA LEU A 1 -4.68 2.38 -13.53
C LEU A 1 -5.69 3.06 -12.60
N THR A 2 -5.24 3.96 -11.71
CA THR A 2 -6.10 4.72 -10.78
C THR A 2 -7.25 5.47 -11.44
N ALA A 3 -6.99 6.23 -12.51
CA ALA A 3 -8.04 6.92 -13.27
C ALA A 3 -9.00 5.96 -13.98
N VAL A 4 -8.52 4.78 -14.39
CA VAL A 4 -9.35 3.74 -15.02
C VAL A 4 -10.31 3.12 -14.00
N PHE A 5 -9.86 2.84 -12.78
CA PHE A 5 -10.75 2.41 -11.70
C PHE A 5 -11.75 3.49 -11.28
N GLY A 6 -11.33 4.76 -11.26
CA GLY A 6 -12.21 5.88 -10.93
C GLY A 6 -13.32 6.12 -11.96
N LEU A 7 -13.03 5.96 -13.25
CA LEU A 7 -13.99 6.25 -14.34
C LEU A 7 -14.74 5.01 -14.85
N ALA A 8 -14.15 3.83 -14.80
CA ALA A 8 -14.70 2.58 -15.35
C ALA A 8 -14.91 1.49 -14.29
N GLY A 9 -14.78 1.81 -13.00
CA GLY A 9 -14.84 0.84 -11.90
C GLY A 9 -16.13 0.01 -11.86
N SER A 10 -17.28 0.66 -12.05
CA SER A 10 -18.59 -0.01 -12.09
C SER A 10 -18.73 -0.98 -13.28
N ASN A 11 -18.24 -0.58 -14.46
CA ASN A 11 -18.25 -1.42 -15.66
C ASN A 11 -17.31 -2.62 -15.52
N LEU A 12 -16.13 -2.43 -14.92
CA LEU A 12 -15.20 -3.53 -14.60
C LEU A 12 -15.82 -4.53 -13.62
N ILE A 13 -16.48 -4.04 -12.57
CA ILE A 13 -17.17 -4.89 -11.60
C ILE A 13 -18.27 -5.71 -12.28
N ALA A 14 -19.05 -5.10 -13.18
CA ALA A 14 -20.11 -5.79 -13.92
C ALA A 14 -19.57 -6.85 -14.91
N MET A 15 -18.34 -6.70 -15.41
CA MET A 15 -17.67 -7.72 -16.24
C MET A 15 -17.18 -8.92 -15.42
N ILE A 16 -16.79 -8.70 -14.15
CA ILE A 16 -16.25 -9.76 -13.29
C ILE A 16 -17.36 -10.60 -12.68
N THR A 17 -18.51 -10.01 -12.35
CA THR A 17 -19.62 -10.74 -11.73
C THR A 17 -20.98 -10.20 -12.16
N SER A 18 -21.94 -11.10 -12.39
CA SER A 18 -23.34 -10.78 -12.66
C SER A 18 -24.19 -10.69 -11.38
N ILE A 19 -23.62 -10.98 -10.21
CA ILE A 19 -24.37 -11.01 -8.94
C ILE A 19 -24.50 -9.59 -8.38
N ALA A 20 -25.72 -9.04 -8.41
CA ALA A 20 -26.00 -7.66 -8.00
C ALA A 20 -25.52 -7.29 -6.58
N ILE A 21 -25.67 -8.21 -5.60
CA ILE A 21 -25.22 -7.96 -4.22
C ILE A 21 -23.70 -7.81 -4.11
N VAL A 22 -22.94 -8.55 -4.93
CA VAL A 22 -21.48 -8.47 -4.97
C VAL A 22 -21.05 -7.17 -5.64
N GLN A 23 -21.74 -6.73 -6.70
CA GLN A 23 -21.45 -5.47 -7.36
C GLN A 23 -21.67 -4.27 -6.42
N GLN A 24 -22.77 -4.26 -5.66
CA GLN A 24 -23.04 -3.20 -4.69
C GLN A 24 -21.96 -3.14 -3.60
N GLN A 25 -21.54 -4.30 -3.07
CA GLN A 25 -20.45 -4.34 -2.09
C GLN A 25 -19.13 -3.85 -2.69
N ALA A 26 -18.77 -4.30 -3.89
CA ALA A 26 -17.55 -3.86 -4.58
C ALA A 26 -17.54 -2.36 -4.86
N ALA A 27 -18.70 -1.76 -5.15
CA ALA A 27 -18.82 -0.32 -5.36
C ALA A 27 -18.53 0.51 -4.09
N ILE A 28 -18.82 -0.03 -2.90
CA ILE A 28 -18.50 0.64 -1.62
C ILE A 28 -16.98 0.73 -1.40
N TYR A 29 -16.23 -0.29 -1.83
CA TYR A 29 -14.77 -0.35 -1.64
C TYR A 29 -13.96 0.20 -2.83
N LEU A 30 -14.61 0.61 -3.92
CA LEU A 30 -13.97 1.22 -5.09
C LEU A 30 -12.99 2.36 -4.75
N PRO A 31 -13.30 3.28 -3.82
CA PRO A 31 -12.36 4.34 -3.42
C PRO A 31 -11.03 3.78 -2.88
N TRP A 32 -11.05 2.67 -2.14
CA TRP A 32 -9.82 2.03 -1.65
C TRP A 32 -8.99 1.44 -2.78
N LEU A 33 -9.63 0.86 -3.81
CA LEU A 33 -8.96 0.37 -5.02
C LEU A 33 -8.28 1.48 -5.82
N VAL A 34 -8.79 2.71 -5.74
CA VAL A 34 -8.18 3.90 -6.37
C VAL A 34 -6.96 4.37 -5.55
N VAL A 35 -7.07 4.40 -4.23
CA VAL A 35 -6.00 4.86 -3.33
C VAL A 35 -4.83 3.87 -3.28
N MET A 36 -5.10 2.56 -3.30
CA MET A 36 -4.06 1.54 -3.15
C MET A 36 -2.90 1.69 -4.14
N PRO A 37 -3.12 1.76 -5.47
CA PRO A 37 -2.04 1.93 -6.45
C PRO A 37 -1.17 3.17 -6.22
N LEU A 38 -1.76 4.26 -5.73
CA LEU A 38 -1.01 5.49 -5.44
C LEU A 38 -0.04 5.29 -4.28
N THR A 39 -0.46 4.54 -3.25
CA THR A 39 0.39 4.25 -2.09
C THR A 39 1.39 3.12 -2.36
N SER A 40 0.99 2.08 -3.09
CA SER A 40 1.81 0.90 -3.33
C SER A 40 2.89 1.12 -4.39
N MET A 41 2.69 2.05 -5.33
CA MET A 41 3.72 2.40 -6.32
C MET A 41 5.05 2.77 -5.64
N TRP A 42 5.01 3.58 -4.58
CA TRP A 42 6.21 4.01 -3.87
C TRP A 42 6.90 2.87 -3.15
N CYS A 43 6.13 1.99 -2.48
CA CYS A 43 6.72 0.86 -1.77
C CYS A 43 7.43 -0.09 -2.74
N PHE A 44 6.83 -0.42 -3.89
CA PHE A 44 7.44 -1.31 -4.87
C PHE A 44 8.65 -0.68 -5.57
N LEU A 45 8.62 0.63 -5.85
CA LEU A 45 9.77 1.32 -6.42
C LEU A 45 10.98 1.25 -5.48
N PHE A 46 10.78 1.60 -4.21
CA PHE A 46 11.85 1.55 -3.22
C PHE A 46 12.29 0.12 -2.91
N ASP A 47 11.37 -0.85 -2.85
CA ASP A 47 11.73 -2.26 -2.71
C ASP A 47 12.71 -2.68 -3.83
N GLY A 48 12.42 -2.32 -5.09
CA GLY A 48 13.29 -2.62 -6.22
C GLY A 48 14.69 -2.00 -6.10
N ILE A 49 14.77 -0.75 -5.66
CA ILE A 49 16.04 -0.04 -5.44
C ILE A 49 16.87 -0.72 -4.34
N PHE A 50 16.26 -1.05 -3.20
CA PHE A 50 16.96 -1.65 -2.06
C PHE A 50 17.37 -3.11 -2.34
N VAL A 51 16.53 -3.86 -3.06
CA VAL A 51 16.88 -5.21 -3.51
C VAL A 51 18.05 -5.15 -4.49
N GLY A 52 18.03 -4.23 -5.47
CA GLY A 52 19.13 -4.03 -6.41
C GLY A 52 20.44 -3.59 -5.75
N ALA A 53 20.35 -2.77 -4.71
CA ALA A 53 21.49 -2.36 -3.88
C ALA A 53 21.91 -3.42 -2.84
N THR A 54 21.27 -4.60 -2.82
CA THR A 54 21.51 -5.71 -1.87
C THR A 54 21.40 -5.33 -0.38
N LYS A 55 20.68 -4.24 -0.05
CA LYS A 55 20.50 -3.74 1.33
C LYS A 55 19.33 -4.42 2.05
N GLY A 56 19.37 -5.75 2.13
CA GLY A 56 18.29 -6.56 2.73
C GLY A 56 18.06 -6.31 4.24
N LYS A 57 19.07 -5.83 4.97
CA LYS A 57 18.93 -5.47 6.40
C LYS A 57 17.97 -4.29 6.61
N ASP A 58 18.13 -3.23 5.83
CA ASP A 58 17.29 -2.03 5.90
C ASP A 58 15.84 -2.36 5.51
N MET A 59 15.68 -3.19 4.47
CA MET A 59 14.37 -3.65 4.01
C MET A 59 13.64 -4.45 5.08
N ARG A 60 14.33 -5.37 5.77
CA ARG A 60 13.76 -6.14 6.89
C ARG A 60 13.30 -5.25 8.04
N ASN A 61 14.12 -4.28 8.46
CA ASN A 61 13.77 -3.41 9.57
C ASN A 61 12.55 -2.54 9.24
N SER A 62 12.51 -1.97 8.04
CA SER A 62 11.36 -1.20 7.56
C SER A 62 10.10 -2.04 7.46
N MET A 63 10.21 -3.30 7.04
CA MET A 63 9.07 -4.22 6.95
C MET A 63 8.50 -4.55 8.34
N PHE A 64 9.35 -4.75 9.34
CA PHE A 64 8.91 -4.98 10.72
C PHE A 64 8.11 -3.79 11.28
N VAL A 65 8.64 -2.57 11.12
CA VAL A 65 7.95 -1.33 11.54
C VAL A 65 6.60 -1.18 10.84
N ALA A 66 6.55 -1.44 9.52
CA ALA A 66 5.30 -1.37 8.77
C ALA A 66 4.28 -2.40 9.27
N THR A 67 4.70 -3.65 9.54
CA THR A 67 3.82 -4.69 10.08
C THR A 67 3.27 -4.32 11.45
N CYS A 68 4.08 -3.74 12.35
CA CYS A 68 3.59 -3.23 13.62
C CYS A 68 2.54 -2.14 13.41
N CYS A 69 2.77 -1.22 12.48
CA CYS A 69 1.81 -0.17 12.13
C CYS A 69 0.48 -0.76 11.62
N PHE A 70 0.54 -1.81 10.78
CA PHE A 70 -0.66 -2.52 10.32
C PHE A 70 -1.51 -3.02 11.48
N PHE A 71 -0.92 -3.75 12.42
CA PHE A 71 -1.68 -4.31 13.55
C PHE A 71 -2.25 -3.21 14.46
N VAL A 72 -1.46 -2.18 14.76
CA VAL A 72 -1.92 -1.03 15.57
C VAL A 72 -3.15 -0.38 14.92
N ILE A 73 -3.07 -0.07 13.62
CA ILE A 73 -4.19 0.55 12.90
C ILE A 73 -5.38 -0.41 12.82
N PHE A 74 -5.15 -1.69 12.53
CA PHE A 74 -6.23 -2.66 12.44
C PHE A 74 -7.00 -2.80 13.77
N PHE A 75 -6.30 -2.94 14.90
CA PHE A 75 -6.95 -3.06 16.19
C PHE A 75 -7.69 -1.77 16.59
N LEU A 76 -7.09 -0.61 16.33
CA LEU A 76 -7.67 0.69 16.66
C LEU A 76 -8.94 1.00 15.85
N PHE A 77 -8.98 0.58 14.58
CA PHE A 77 -10.12 0.80 13.69
C PHE A 77 -11.00 -0.44 13.49
N SER A 78 -10.81 -1.50 14.27
CA SER A 78 -11.50 -2.80 14.09
C SER A 78 -13.04 -2.69 14.05
N GLY A 79 -13.62 -1.65 14.65
CA GLY A 79 -15.06 -1.35 14.57
C GLY A 79 -15.58 -0.99 13.17
N TRP A 80 -14.71 -0.63 12.23
CA TRP A 80 -15.07 -0.26 10.84
C TRP A 80 -15.16 -1.45 9.88
N GLN A 81 -15.15 -2.68 10.40
CA GLN A 81 -15.30 -3.90 9.60
C GLN A 81 -14.25 -3.93 8.46
N ASN A 82 -14.66 -4.24 7.23
CA ASN A 82 -13.75 -4.32 6.08
C ASN A 82 -13.05 -2.98 5.75
N HIS A 83 -13.62 -1.82 6.08
CA HIS A 83 -12.93 -0.55 5.88
C HIS A 83 -11.67 -0.46 6.74
N ALA A 84 -11.68 -1.06 7.94
CA ALA A 84 -10.51 -1.15 8.79
C ALA A 84 -9.37 -1.93 8.14
N LEU A 85 -9.70 -3.05 7.47
CA LEU A 85 -8.74 -3.87 6.74
C LEU A 85 -8.12 -3.10 5.57
N TRP A 86 -8.96 -2.44 4.74
CA TRP A 86 -8.48 -1.64 3.62
C TRP A 86 -7.61 -0.48 4.08
N PHE A 87 -7.98 0.19 5.17
CA PHE A 87 -7.21 1.28 5.75
C PHE A 87 -5.88 0.80 6.34
N ALA A 88 -5.90 -0.29 7.12
CA ALA A 88 -4.69 -0.89 7.68
C ALA A 88 -3.72 -1.34 6.58
N MET A 89 -4.23 -2.00 5.53
CA MET A 89 -3.43 -2.46 4.40
C MET A 89 -2.83 -1.30 3.59
N THR A 90 -3.62 -0.24 3.36
CA THR A 90 -3.13 0.96 2.67
C THR A 90 -2.08 1.69 3.51
N SER A 91 -2.28 1.80 4.82
CA SER A 91 -1.33 2.40 5.74
C SER A 91 -0.03 1.60 5.86
N PHE A 92 -0.13 0.26 5.83
CA PHE A 92 1.03 -0.63 5.74
C PHE A 92 1.86 -0.34 4.48
N MET A 93 1.20 -0.26 3.32
CA MET A 93 1.88 0.06 2.05
C MET A 93 2.53 1.44 2.09
N ALA A 94 1.82 2.44 2.62
CA ALA A 94 2.34 3.79 2.79
C ALA A 94 3.56 3.82 3.71
N MET A 95 3.51 3.14 4.86
CA MET A 95 4.63 3.10 5.81
C MET A 95 5.86 2.40 5.24
N ARG A 96 5.70 1.39 4.40
CA ARG A 96 6.83 0.77 3.70
C ARG A 96 7.49 1.74 2.72
N GLY A 97 6.69 2.43 1.91
CA GLY A 97 7.18 3.45 0.99
C GLY A 97 7.89 4.59 1.70
N ILE A 98 7.30 5.12 2.78
CA ILE A 98 7.88 6.19 3.58
C ILE A 98 9.14 5.71 4.32
N GLY A 99 9.11 4.54 4.95
CA GLY A 99 10.24 3.99 5.70
C GLY A 99 11.48 3.83 4.83
N LEU A 100 11.33 3.19 3.66
CA LEU A 100 12.43 3.06 2.70
C LEU A 100 12.84 4.40 2.10
N GLY A 101 11.89 5.29 1.80
CA GLY A 101 12.18 6.63 1.28
C GLY A 101 12.99 7.48 2.25
N VAL A 102 12.68 7.42 3.56
CA VAL A 102 13.43 8.10 4.62
C VAL A 102 14.83 7.51 4.76
N ILE A 103 14.96 6.18 4.77
CA ILE A 103 16.27 5.51 4.82
C ILE A 103 17.11 5.87 3.60
N PHE A 104 16.50 5.88 2.41
CA PHE A 104 17.15 6.27 1.16
C PHE A 104 17.65 7.72 1.24
N PHE A 105 16.79 8.65 1.64
CA PHE A 105 17.15 10.07 1.75
C PHE A 105 18.25 10.31 2.79
N TYR A 106 18.20 9.60 3.91
CA TYR A 106 19.23 9.67 4.95
C TYR A 106 20.59 9.14 4.45
N GLN A 107 20.60 7.98 3.78
CA GLN A 107 21.83 7.42 3.20
C GLN A 107 22.37 8.25 2.04
N TRP A 108 21.48 8.85 1.24
CA TRP A 108 21.82 9.78 0.16
C TRP A 108 22.53 11.02 0.69
N ARG A 109 21.99 11.66 1.74
CA ARG A 109 22.63 12.82 2.38
C ARG A 109 23.99 12.51 2.99
N LYS A 110 24.21 11.28 3.42
CA LYS A 110 25.49 10.83 4.01
C LYS A 110 26.49 10.31 2.97
N GLY A 111 26.11 10.20 1.69
CA GLY A 111 26.96 9.66 0.63
C GLY A 111 27.24 8.15 0.73
N THR A 112 26.62 7.44 1.68
CA THR A 112 26.88 6.02 1.97
C THR A 112 25.89 5.07 1.29
N PHE A 113 25.12 5.55 0.32
CA PHE A 113 24.12 4.71 -0.35
C PHE A 113 24.77 3.65 -1.25
N LEU A 114 25.81 4.02 -2.00
CA LEU A 114 26.55 3.16 -2.94
C LEU A 114 27.97 2.80 -2.48
N ALA A 115 28.40 3.32 -1.34
CA ALA A 115 29.68 2.98 -0.70
C ALA A 115 29.52 1.73 0.16
#